data_AF-A0A7X9HVW9-F1
#
_entry.id   AF-A0A7X9HVW9-F1
#
_cell.length_a   1.000
_cell.length_b   1.000
_cell.length_c   1.000
_cell.angle_alpha   90.00
_cell.angle_beta   90.00
_cell.angle_gamma   90.00
#
_symmetry.space_group_name_H-M   'P 1'
#
loop_
_entity.id
_entity.type
_entity.pdbx_description
1 polymer ?
#
loop_
_entity_poly.entity_id
_entity_poly.type
_entity_poly.pdbx_seq_one_letter_code
_entity_poly.pdbx_strand_id
1 'polypeptide(L)'
;MNILTDTRLEYNNKVKINFDGGDLSSDTGLLLIKEFIKKIGFEKVIRKTFKTNDSASFRFHTDTENLQQKIYQTIAGYFQDDDADELTNDPVFNNILDKKSLASQPTMSRFFNRMDEDTLVQFEQISKIMRQKIYSINPPDNVLLDIDSTLFSTYGGQEGEAFNYHYSSHGYHPLLCYDGLTGDLLKTELRDGNVYTSNGSVEFVKPLLMEYMEQYPNIKVYLRGDSGFAVPELFDLLEHNGCSYAIRLKANSTLYKEAAYLTDELNEITAINKIDYAVCYGEFYYKAGSWEYPRRVVVKAEKPTGQMIYMYTFIVTNMELEPEKLIQYYCNRGRMENFIKESKNGFDFDSMSSRSKIVNANRLQISMLVYNLFNWFRRCVLPKEMRRLQIETVRLKLIKIASRIVKGARYIKFKLCSSCPYKKQFYETLENIHKLQIKLE
;
A
#
# COMPACT_ATOMS: atom_id res chain seq x y z
N MET A 1 -13.82 41.45 -28.60
CA MET A 1 -12.40 41.71 -28.27
C MET A 1 -12.38 42.31 -26.87
N ASN A 2 -12.28 41.47 -25.82
CA ASN A 2 -12.00 41.98 -24.50
C ASN A 2 -10.49 42.11 -24.38
N ILE A 3 -10.01 43.35 -24.25
CA ILE A 3 -8.63 43.63 -23.83
C ILE A 3 -8.59 43.26 -22.35
N LEU A 4 -8.21 42.02 -22.05
CA LEU A 4 -8.05 41.54 -20.68
C LEU A 4 -6.80 42.18 -20.07
N THR A 5 -6.99 42.82 -18.92
CA THR A 5 -5.96 43.55 -18.20
C THR A 5 -4.97 42.58 -17.57
N ASP A 6 -3.80 42.46 -18.16
CA ASP A 6 -2.64 41.84 -17.51
C ASP A 6 -2.37 42.46 -16.13
N THR A 7 -2.35 41.64 -15.08
CA THR A 7 -1.95 42.07 -13.74
C THR A 7 -0.42 42.09 -13.64
N ARG A 8 0.17 43.25 -13.34
CA ARG A 8 1.62 43.37 -13.12
C ARG A 8 1.97 42.96 -11.69
N LEU A 9 3.11 42.29 -11.51
CA LEU A 9 3.61 41.93 -10.19
C LEU A 9 4.44 43.06 -9.58
N GLU A 10 4.30 43.28 -8.28
CA GLU A 10 5.00 44.36 -7.57
C GLU A 10 6.51 44.12 -7.49
N TYR A 11 6.95 42.87 -7.27
CA TYR A 11 8.38 42.54 -7.17
C TYR A 11 9.13 42.80 -8.49
N ASN A 12 8.42 42.72 -9.63
CA ASN A 12 8.99 42.94 -10.96
C ASN A 12 7.88 43.34 -11.93
N ASN A 13 7.82 44.64 -12.24
CA ASN A 13 6.80 45.22 -13.12
C ASN A 13 6.86 44.73 -14.59
N LYS A 14 7.94 44.04 -14.99
CA LYS A 14 8.05 43.38 -16.29
C LYS A 14 7.31 42.05 -16.34
N VAL A 15 6.98 41.47 -15.18
CA VAL A 15 6.21 40.24 -15.08
C VAL A 15 4.72 40.57 -15.00
N LYS A 16 3.96 39.93 -15.88
CA LYS A 16 2.52 40.10 -16.05
C LYS A 16 1.83 38.74 -15.98
N ILE A 17 0.67 38.67 -15.35
CA ILE A 17 -0.13 37.45 -15.24
C ILE A 17 -1.57 37.70 -15.71
N ASN A 18 -2.16 36.69 -16.34
CA ASN A 18 -3.58 36.56 -16.64
C ASN A 18 -3.94 35.06 -16.69
N PHE A 19 -5.22 34.73 -16.82
CA PHE A 19 -5.70 33.35 -16.91
C PHE A 19 -6.23 32.99 -18.31
N ASP A 20 -5.79 33.70 -19.35
CA ASP A 20 -6.28 33.54 -20.73
C ASP A 20 -5.44 32.53 -21.56
N GLY A 21 -4.75 31.62 -20.88
CA GLY A 21 -3.87 30.62 -21.50
C GLY A 21 -4.58 29.56 -22.36
N GLY A 22 -5.91 29.51 -22.30
CA GLY A 22 -6.77 28.53 -22.98
C GLY A 22 -6.88 27.20 -22.22
N ASP A 23 -7.25 26.13 -22.94
CA ASP A 23 -7.39 24.77 -22.39
C ASP A 23 -6.03 24.20 -21.96
N LEU A 24 -5.64 24.48 -20.72
CA LEU A 24 -4.43 23.98 -20.06
C LEU A 24 -4.81 23.00 -18.95
N SER A 25 -3.97 22.00 -18.71
CA SER A 25 -4.06 21.12 -17.54
C SER A 25 -2.66 20.75 -17.06
N SER A 26 -2.52 20.52 -15.76
CA SER A 26 -1.28 20.06 -15.13
C SER A 26 -1.16 18.54 -15.09
N ASP A 27 -2.19 17.78 -15.44
CA ASP A 27 -2.29 16.36 -15.06
C ASP A 27 -1.98 15.39 -16.21
N THR A 28 -1.36 15.91 -17.28
CA THR A 28 -1.17 15.20 -18.55
C THR A 28 -0.46 13.86 -18.41
N GLY A 29 0.37 13.70 -17.39
CA GLY A 29 1.05 12.44 -17.12
C GLY A 29 0.14 11.29 -16.71
N LEU A 30 -1.10 11.56 -16.32
CA LEU A 30 -2.12 10.53 -16.13
C LEU A 30 -2.38 9.72 -17.42
N LEU A 31 -2.02 10.22 -18.60
CA LEU A 31 -2.06 9.43 -19.83
C LEU A 31 -1.17 8.18 -19.75
N LEU A 32 -0.02 8.23 -19.07
CA LEU A 32 0.82 7.05 -18.83
C LEU A 32 0.10 6.03 -17.95
N ILE A 33 -0.56 6.50 -16.89
CA ILE A 33 -1.34 5.66 -15.98
C ILE A 33 -2.52 5.03 -16.72
N LYS A 34 -3.24 5.82 -17.54
CA LYS A 34 -4.35 5.34 -18.37
C LYS A 34 -3.92 4.27 -19.36
N GLU A 35 -2.81 4.48 -20.08
CA GLU A 35 -2.26 3.48 -20.99
C GLU A 35 -1.85 2.21 -20.25
N PHE A 36 -1.21 2.33 -19.07
CA PHE A 36 -0.86 1.18 -18.25
C PHE A 36 -2.10 0.42 -17.74
N ILE A 37 -3.09 1.11 -17.17
CA ILE A 37 -4.35 0.55 -16.67
C ILE A 37 -5.11 -0.20 -17.78
N LYS A 38 -5.14 0.39 -18.99
CA LYS A 38 -5.70 -0.24 -20.18
C LYS A 38 -4.93 -1.50 -20.57
N LYS A 39 -3.59 -1.41 -20.60
CA LYS A 39 -2.70 -2.52 -20.95
C LYS A 39 -2.86 -3.70 -20.00
N ILE A 40 -3.02 -3.44 -18.69
CA ILE A 40 -3.27 -4.48 -17.69
C ILE A 40 -4.72 -4.97 -17.62
N GLY A 41 -5.62 -4.42 -18.45
CA GLY A 41 -7.01 -4.84 -18.52
C GLY A 41 -7.85 -4.54 -17.29
N PHE A 42 -7.38 -3.65 -16.41
CA PHE A 42 -8.04 -3.33 -15.13
C PHE A 42 -9.48 -2.81 -15.32
N GLU A 43 -9.70 -1.99 -16.35
CA GLU A 43 -11.03 -1.44 -16.64
C GLU A 43 -12.07 -2.51 -17.01
N LYS A 44 -11.63 -3.58 -17.69
CA LYS A 44 -12.48 -4.72 -18.02
C LYS A 44 -12.85 -5.50 -16.76
N VAL A 45 -11.90 -5.64 -15.82
CA VAL A 45 -12.11 -6.33 -14.54
C VAL A 45 -13.10 -5.55 -13.68
N ILE A 46 -12.91 -4.25 -13.49
CA ILE A 46 -13.88 -3.43 -12.74
C ILE A 46 -15.27 -3.52 -13.37
N ARG A 47 -15.39 -3.33 -14.69
CA ARG A 47 -16.70 -3.32 -15.36
C ARG A 47 -17.47 -4.63 -15.20
N LYS A 48 -16.75 -5.75 -15.08
CA LYS A 48 -17.35 -7.08 -14.92
C LYS A 48 -17.71 -7.39 -13.47
N THR A 49 -16.90 -6.92 -12.52
CA THR A 49 -16.96 -7.38 -11.13
C THR A 49 -17.59 -6.36 -10.19
N PHE A 50 -17.37 -5.06 -10.41
CA PHE A 50 -17.73 -4.01 -9.47
C PHE A 50 -19.12 -3.40 -9.74
N LYS A 51 -19.98 -3.43 -8.71
CA LYS A 51 -21.30 -2.79 -8.67
C LYS A 51 -21.65 -2.40 -7.23
N THR A 52 -22.26 -1.24 -7.05
CA THR A 52 -22.78 -0.80 -5.74
C THR A 52 -24.22 -1.26 -5.54
N ASN A 53 -24.69 -1.24 -4.30
CA ASN A 53 -26.05 -1.61 -3.94
C ASN A 53 -27.00 -0.43 -4.20
N ASP A 54 -27.60 -0.44 -5.38
CA ASP A 54 -28.56 0.58 -5.78
C ASP A 54 -29.48 0.04 -6.90
N SER A 55 -30.78 0.24 -6.71
CA SER A 55 -31.85 -0.22 -7.60
C SER A 55 -32.12 0.72 -8.79
N ALA A 56 -31.43 1.87 -8.89
CA ALA A 56 -31.64 2.80 -9.99
C ALA A 56 -31.34 2.16 -11.35
N SER A 57 -32.30 2.26 -12.27
CA SER A 57 -32.22 1.68 -13.63
C SER A 57 -31.33 2.46 -14.59
N PHE A 58 -31.02 3.73 -14.27
CA PHE A 58 -30.20 4.60 -15.10
C PHE A 58 -29.36 5.57 -14.25
N ARG A 59 -28.10 5.77 -14.65
CA ARG A 59 -27.21 6.79 -14.09
C ARG A 59 -26.39 7.44 -15.20
N PHE A 60 -26.20 8.76 -15.10
CA PHE A 60 -25.26 9.49 -15.97
C PHE A 60 -23.81 9.12 -15.67
N HIS A 61 -23.47 8.88 -14.40
CA HIS A 61 -22.18 8.36 -13.97
C HIS A 61 -22.38 6.99 -13.32
N THR A 62 -21.93 5.96 -14.00
CA THR A 62 -22.01 4.57 -13.55
C THR A 62 -21.04 4.30 -12.39
N ASP A 63 -21.23 3.18 -11.70
CA ASP A 63 -20.40 2.83 -10.54
C ASP A 63 -18.93 2.60 -10.95
N THR A 64 -18.70 1.97 -12.10
CA THR A 64 -17.36 1.80 -12.68
C THR A 64 -16.70 3.14 -12.99
N GLU A 65 -17.46 4.08 -13.55
CA GLU A 65 -16.96 5.41 -13.91
C GLU A 65 -16.64 6.28 -12.68
N ASN A 66 -17.41 6.17 -11.60
CA ASN A 66 -17.14 6.85 -10.34
C ASN A 66 -15.92 6.24 -9.63
N LEU A 67 -15.80 4.92 -9.61
CA LEU A 67 -14.63 4.23 -9.07
C LEU A 67 -13.35 4.65 -9.82
N GLN A 68 -13.39 4.61 -11.15
CA GLN A 68 -12.24 5.06 -11.97
C GLN A 68 -11.90 6.52 -11.70
N GLN A 69 -12.90 7.40 -11.63
CA GLN A 69 -12.68 8.81 -11.31
C GLN A 69 -11.93 8.97 -9.99
N LYS A 70 -12.37 8.32 -8.90
CA LYS A 70 -11.67 8.38 -7.62
C LYS A 70 -10.25 7.83 -7.71
N ILE A 71 -10.05 6.70 -8.41
CA ILE A 71 -8.73 6.10 -8.60
C ILE A 71 -7.76 7.10 -9.25
N TYR A 72 -8.14 7.73 -10.37
CA TYR A 72 -7.26 8.69 -11.04
C TYR A 72 -7.04 9.95 -10.22
N GLN A 73 -8.05 10.43 -9.50
CA GLN A 73 -7.92 11.57 -8.57
C GLN A 73 -6.89 11.27 -7.49
N THR A 74 -7.01 10.13 -6.81
CA THR A 74 -6.07 9.70 -5.78
C THR A 74 -4.67 9.52 -6.37
N ILE A 75 -4.50 8.93 -7.55
CA ILE A 75 -3.17 8.81 -8.21
C ILE A 75 -2.57 10.21 -8.48
N ALA A 76 -3.38 11.17 -8.90
CA ALA A 76 -2.94 12.54 -9.17
C ALA A 76 -2.68 13.40 -7.92
N GLY A 77 -3.05 12.91 -6.73
CA GLY A 77 -2.88 13.63 -5.46
C GLY A 77 -4.10 14.46 -5.04
N TYR A 78 -5.27 14.16 -5.59
CA TYR A 78 -6.57 14.74 -5.21
C TYR A 78 -7.33 13.72 -4.37
N PHE A 79 -7.33 13.92 -3.07
CA PHE A 79 -7.78 12.93 -2.09
C PHE A 79 -9.16 13.21 -1.54
N GLN A 80 -9.55 14.49 -1.46
CA GLN A 80 -10.82 14.88 -0.88
C GLN A 80 -11.96 14.63 -1.87
N ASP A 81 -13.18 14.52 -1.36
CA ASP A 81 -14.34 14.40 -2.25
C ASP A 81 -14.65 15.73 -2.93
N ASP A 82 -14.33 16.85 -2.27
CA ASP A 82 -14.51 18.22 -2.79
C ASP A 82 -13.63 18.49 -4.03
N ASP A 83 -12.48 17.81 -4.15
CA ASP A 83 -11.63 17.88 -5.34
C ASP A 83 -12.37 17.43 -6.61
N ALA A 84 -13.47 16.67 -6.47
CA ALA A 84 -14.31 16.29 -7.60
C ALA A 84 -14.98 17.48 -8.28
N ASP A 85 -15.35 18.51 -7.52
CA ASP A 85 -15.95 19.72 -8.09
C ASP A 85 -14.91 20.55 -8.83
N GLU A 86 -13.69 20.68 -8.28
CA GLU A 86 -12.58 21.42 -8.92
C GLU A 86 -12.18 20.82 -10.27
N LEU A 87 -12.21 19.49 -10.37
CA LEU A 87 -11.76 18.75 -11.56
C LEU A 87 -12.88 18.50 -12.58
N THR A 88 -14.11 18.93 -12.31
CA THR A 88 -15.31 18.70 -13.15
C THR A 88 -15.04 18.91 -14.64
N ASN A 89 -14.34 19.99 -14.96
CA ASN A 89 -14.05 20.41 -16.34
C ASN A 89 -12.59 20.21 -16.74
N ASP A 90 -11.77 19.53 -15.93
CA ASP A 90 -10.37 19.32 -16.29
C ASP A 90 -10.27 18.51 -17.59
N PRO A 91 -9.56 19.04 -18.61
CA PRO A 91 -9.54 18.44 -19.93
C PRO A 91 -8.75 17.13 -19.98
N VAL A 92 -7.79 16.87 -19.10
CA VAL A 92 -7.10 15.57 -19.04
C VAL A 92 -8.02 14.53 -18.44
N PHE A 93 -8.60 14.79 -17.26
CA PHE A 93 -9.52 13.87 -16.59
C PHE A 93 -10.71 13.49 -17.48
N ASN A 94 -11.34 14.48 -18.12
CA ASN A 94 -12.44 14.24 -19.04
C ASN A 94 -12.04 13.34 -20.22
N ASN A 95 -10.81 13.46 -20.74
CA ASN A 95 -10.32 12.58 -21.80
C ASN A 95 -9.99 11.16 -21.33
N ILE A 96 -9.28 11.01 -20.20
CA ILE A 96 -8.88 9.67 -19.71
C ILE A 96 -10.08 8.86 -19.22
N LEU A 97 -11.16 9.52 -18.77
CA LEU A 97 -12.39 8.87 -18.32
C LEU A 97 -13.47 8.80 -19.39
N ASP A 98 -13.24 9.38 -20.58
CA ASP A 98 -14.23 9.52 -21.66
C ASP A 98 -15.55 10.17 -21.19
N LYS A 99 -15.41 11.26 -20.42
CA LYS A 99 -16.51 12.01 -19.82
C LYS A 99 -16.57 13.43 -20.39
N LYS A 100 -17.79 13.95 -20.59
CA LYS A 100 -17.99 15.38 -20.89
C LYS A 100 -17.74 16.27 -19.68
N SER A 101 -18.07 15.75 -18.50
CA SER A 101 -17.98 16.40 -17.21
C SER A 101 -17.79 15.28 -16.18
N LEU A 102 -16.92 15.49 -15.19
CA LEU A 102 -16.76 14.53 -14.11
C LEU A 102 -17.96 14.54 -13.16
N ALA A 103 -18.08 13.47 -12.35
CA ALA A 103 -19.06 13.41 -11.28
C ALA A 103 -18.70 14.46 -10.21
N SER A 104 -19.69 15.22 -9.77
CA SER A 104 -19.55 16.21 -8.69
C SER A 104 -19.36 15.56 -7.32
N GLN A 105 -18.96 16.36 -6.34
CA GLN A 105 -18.80 15.96 -4.94
C GLN A 105 -20.05 15.24 -4.39
N PRO A 106 -21.30 15.76 -4.54
CA PRO A 106 -22.48 15.05 -4.02
C PRO A 106 -22.77 13.73 -4.73
N THR A 107 -22.30 13.58 -5.97
CA THR A 107 -22.40 12.32 -6.72
C THR A 107 -21.41 11.31 -6.18
N MET A 108 -20.18 11.72 -5.86
CA MET A 108 -19.17 10.88 -5.22
C MET A 108 -19.59 10.45 -3.81
N SER A 109 -20.15 11.35 -3.00
CA SER A 109 -20.65 10.99 -1.65
C SER A 109 -21.76 9.94 -1.72
N ARG A 110 -22.72 10.09 -2.65
CA ARG A 110 -23.77 9.08 -2.87
C ARG A 110 -23.20 7.76 -3.36
N PHE A 111 -22.19 7.79 -4.21
CA PHE A 111 -21.50 6.60 -4.69
C PHE A 111 -20.86 5.79 -3.54
N PHE A 112 -20.14 6.46 -2.63
CA PHE A 112 -19.56 5.79 -1.44
C PHE A 112 -20.63 5.21 -0.51
N ASN A 113 -21.72 5.94 -0.29
CA ASN A 113 -22.80 5.48 0.60
C ASN A 113 -23.60 4.29 0.07
N ARG A 114 -23.38 3.88 -1.19
CA ARG A 114 -24.00 2.68 -1.80
C ARG A 114 -23.09 1.45 -1.73
N MET A 115 -21.88 1.61 -1.22
CA MET A 115 -20.97 0.49 -0.97
C MET A 115 -21.33 -0.20 0.34
N ASP A 116 -21.23 -1.51 0.34
CA ASP A 116 -21.56 -2.42 1.43
C ASP A 116 -20.58 -3.61 1.48
N GLU A 117 -20.96 -4.68 2.18
CA GLU A 117 -20.17 -5.92 2.30
C GLU A 117 -19.95 -6.61 0.95
N ASP A 118 -20.95 -6.58 0.05
CA ASP A 118 -20.81 -7.17 -1.29
C ASP A 118 -19.70 -6.47 -2.08
N THR A 119 -19.57 -5.14 -1.94
CA THR A 119 -18.47 -4.41 -2.58
C THR A 119 -17.11 -4.75 -2.00
N LEU A 120 -16.99 -5.10 -0.71
CA LEU A 120 -15.73 -5.57 -0.12
C LEU A 120 -15.29 -6.90 -0.76
N VAL A 121 -16.22 -7.86 -0.89
CA VAL A 121 -15.96 -9.14 -1.55
C VAL A 121 -15.54 -8.94 -3.01
N GLN A 122 -16.21 -8.01 -3.71
CA GLN A 122 -15.84 -7.64 -5.09
C GLN A 122 -14.42 -7.05 -5.16
N PHE A 123 -14.00 -6.21 -4.20
CA PHE A 123 -12.64 -5.66 -4.16
C PHE A 123 -11.57 -6.73 -3.92
N GLU A 124 -11.83 -7.72 -3.06
CA GLU A 124 -10.94 -8.86 -2.87
C GLU A 124 -10.81 -9.67 -4.19
N GLN A 125 -11.93 -9.92 -4.87
CA GLN A 125 -11.93 -10.60 -6.17
C GLN A 125 -11.17 -9.82 -7.25
N ILE A 126 -11.36 -8.49 -7.32
CA ILE A 126 -10.62 -7.62 -8.24
C ILE A 126 -9.12 -7.71 -7.95
N SER A 127 -8.72 -7.57 -6.68
CA SER A 127 -7.32 -7.64 -6.26
C SER A 127 -6.66 -8.97 -6.65
N LYS A 128 -7.38 -10.08 -6.47
CA LYS A 128 -6.95 -11.43 -6.86
C LYS A 128 -6.77 -11.57 -8.37
N ILE A 129 -7.74 -11.14 -9.17
CA ILE A 129 -7.65 -11.17 -10.65
C ILE A 129 -6.47 -10.31 -11.13
N MET A 130 -6.28 -9.14 -10.52
CA MET A 130 -5.19 -8.25 -10.89
C MET A 130 -3.81 -8.83 -10.52
N ARG A 131 -3.66 -9.46 -9.34
CA ARG A 131 -2.45 -10.22 -9.00
C ARG A 131 -2.13 -11.29 -10.04
N GLN A 132 -3.11 -12.10 -10.44
CA GLN A 132 -2.92 -13.13 -11.47
C GLN A 132 -2.38 -12.53 -12.78
N LYS A 133 -2.96 -11.40 -13.22
CA LYS A 133 -2.49 -10.70 -14.42
C LYS A 133 -1.06 -10.19 -14.28
N ILE A 134 -0.70 -9.60 -13.14
CA ILE A 134 0.67 -9.12 -12.89
C ILE A 134 1.66 -10.29 -12.83
N TYR A 135 1.33 -11.37 -12.14
CA TYR A 135 2.20 -12.55 -12.05
C TYR A 135 2.34 -13.28 -13.40
N SER A 136 1.39 -13.12 -14.32
CA SER A 136 1.54 -13.65 -15.69
C SER A 136 2.64 -12.96 -16.50
N ILE A 137 3.02 -11.74 -16.13
CA ILE A 137 4.13 -11.00 -16.77
C ILE A 137 5.45 -11.62 -16.32
N ASN A 138 5.66 -11.66 -15.01
CA ASN A 138 6.83 -12.27 -14.38
C ASN A 138 6.44 -12.75 -12.96
N PRO A 139 6.24 -14.05 -12.74
CA PRO A 139 5.86 -14.57 -11.42
C PRO A 139 7.04 -14.42 -10.45
N PRO A 140 6.79 -14.09 -9.16
CA PRO A 140 7.85 -14.07 -8.17
C PRO A 140 8.22 -15.50 -7.75
N ASP A 141 9.50 -15.75 -7.46
CA ASP A 141 9.94 -17.04 -6.90
C ASP A 141 9.47 -17.24 -5.45
N ASN A 142 9.37 -16.13 -4.72
CA ASN A 142 9.01 -16.11 -3.30
C ASN A 142 8.06 -14.94 -3.03
N VAL A 143 7.16 -15.13 -2.07
CA VAL A 143 6.31 -14.08 -1.51
C VAL A 143 6.51 -14.02 -0.01
N LEU A 144 6.67 -12.81 0.51
CA LEU A 144 6.94 -12.58 1.92
C LEU A 144 5.77 -11.82 2.56
N LEU A 145 4.88 -12.52 3.24
CA LEU A 145 3.73 -11.95 3.95
C LEU A 145 4.22 -11.21 5.20
N ASP A 146 4.48 -9.92 5.07
CA ASP A 146 4.73 -9.05 6.22
C ASP A 146 3.39 -8.57 6.77
N ILE A 147 3.07 -8.97 8.01
CA ILE A 147 1.84 -8.58 8.70
C ILE A 147 2.11 -7.58 9.82
N ASP A 148 1.21 -6.60 9.92
CA ASP A 148 1.27 -5.52 10.89
C ASP A 148 -0.09 -4.87 11.08
N SER A 149 -0.25 -4.19 12.20
CA SER A 149 -1.37 -3.30 12.43
C SER A 149 -0.89 -1.85 12.49
N THR A 150 -1.79 -0.92 12.20
CA THR A 150 -1.50 0.52 12.32
C THR A 150 -2.72 1.22 12.90
N LEU A 151 -2.55 2.43 13.43
CA LEU A 151 -3.65 3.32 13.75
C LEU A 151 -4.07 4.14 12.53
N PHE A 152 -5.37 4.22 12.26
CA PHE A 152 -5.96 5.31 11.46
C PHE A 152 -6.75 6.22 12.38
N SER A 153 -6.26 7.43 12.60
CA SER A 153 -6.90 8.38 13.49
C SER A 153 -8.26 8.80 12.94
N THR A 154 -9.27 8.79 13.80
CA THR A 154 -10.61 9.25 13.45
C THR A 154 -10.91 10.58 14.13
N TYR A 155 -11.84 11.32 13.53
CA TYR A 155 -12.34 12.58 14.06
C TYR A 155 -13.87 12.54 14.07
N GLY A 156 -14.49 13.11 15.11
CA GLY A 156 -15.94 13.05 15.31
C GLY A 156 -16.41 11.74 15.93
N GLY A 157 -17.68 11.38 15.69
CA GLY A 157 -18.29 10.13 16.16
C GLY A 157 -18.57 9.18 14.98
N GLN A 158 -17.54 8.48 14.53
CA GLN A 158 -17.55 7.44 13.51
C GLN A 158 -17.81 6.06 14.15
N GLU A 159 -18.60 5.23 13.47
CA GLU A 159 -18.88 3.86 13.87
C GLU A 159 -17.58 3.04 13.97
N GLY A 160 -17.39 2.32 15.08
CA GLY A 160 -16.24 1.43 15.30
C GLY A 160 -14.96 2.12 15.77
N GLU A 161 -14.96 3.44 15.96
CA GLU A 161 -13.82 4.09 16.58
C GLU A 161 -13.69 3.69 18.05
N ALA A 162 -12.46 3.65 18.55
CA ALA A 162 -12.22 3.56 19.98
C ALA A 162 -10.84 4.10 20.34
N PHE A 163 -10.63 4.34 21.63
CA PHE A 163 -9.31 4.66 22.15
C PHE A 163 -8.40 3.43 22.07
N ASN A 164 -7.29 3.54 21.36
CA ASN A 164 -6.28 2.49 21.27
C ASN A 164 -5.14 2.78 22.24
N TYR A 165 -4.97 1.94 23.26
CA TYR A 165 -3.95 2.13 24.30
C TYR A 165 -2.52 2.03 23.78
N HIS A 166 -2.27 1.24 22.73
CA HIS A 166 -0.91 1.09 22.18
C HIS A 166 -0.45 2.39 21.51
N TYR A 167 -1.35 3.07 20.80
CA TYR A 167 -1.07 4.32 20.10
C TYR A 167 -1.45 5.58 20.88
N SER A 168 -2.11 5.44 22.03
CA SER A 168 -2.61 6.54 22.87
C SER A 168 -3.47 7.56 22.10
N SER A 169 -4.33 7.06 21.21
CA SER A 169 -5.16 7.89 20.33
C SER A 169 -6.45 7.18 19.92
N HIS A 170 -7.45 7.96 19.48
CA HIS A 170 -8.70 7.44 18.94
C HIS A 170 -8.57 7.11 17.46
N GLY A 171 -9.15 5.99 17.05
CA GLY A 171 -9.14 5.61 15.65
C GLY A 171 -9.63 4.19 15.39
N TYR A 172 -9.40 3.75 14.15
CA TYR A 172 -9.46 2.34 13.75
C TYR A 172 -8.10 1.67 13.92
N HIS A 173 -8.10 0.34 14.01
CA HIS A 173 -6.88 -0.46 14.16
C HIS A 173 -6.72 -1.50 13.03
N PRO A 174 -6.62 -1.07 11.77
CA PRO A 174 -6.54 -1.95 10.61
C PRO A 174 -5.39 -2.96 10.65
N LEU A 175 -5.62 -4.13 10.03
CA LEU A 175 -4.59 -5.10 9.68
C LEU A 175 -4.17 -4.94 8.23
N LEU A 176 -2.86 -5.04 7.99
CA LEU A 176 -2.26 -4.91 6.68
C LEU A 176 -1.32 -6.10 6.42
N CYS A 177 -1.34 -6.62 5.20
CA CYS A 177 -0.39 -7.61 4.72
C CYS A 177 0.28 -7.08 3.44
N TYR A 178 1.57 -6.78 3.52
CA TYR A 178 2.37 -6.44 2.34
C TYR A 178 3.22 -7.63 1.93
N ASP A 179 3.51 -7.73 0.64
CA ASP A 179 4.65 -8.53 0.19
C ASP A 179 5.95 -7.76 0.49
N GLY A 180 6.70 -8.20 1.49
CA GLY A 180 7.96 -7.59 1.93
C GLY A 180 9.04 -7.50 0.86
N LEU A 181 8.93 -8.26 -0.24
CA LEU A 181 9.87 -8.23 -1.35
C LEU A 181 9.48 -7.23 -2.44
N THR A 182 8.19 -7.19 -2.78
CA THR A 182 7.68 -6.39 -3.91
C THR A 182 7.07 -5.06 -3.48
N GLY A 183 6.65 -4.96 -2.22
CA GLY A 183 5.84 -3.87 -1.69
C GLY A 183 4.38 -3.94 -2.12
N ASP A 184 3.90 -5.00 -2.78
CA ASP A 184 2.47 -5.12 -3.10
C ASP A 184 1.65 -5.23 -1.81
N LEU A 185 0.58 -4.44 -1.68
CA LEU A 185 -0.35 -4.55 -0.57
C LEU A 185 -1.32 -5.69 -0.89
N LEU A 186 -1.17 -6.83 -0.23
CA LEU A 186 -1.87 -8.06 -0.57
C LEU A 186 -3.27 -8.15 0.04
N LYS A 187 -3.43 -7.63 1.26
CA LYS A 187 -4.71 -7.63 1.98
C LYS A 187 -4.78 -6.52 3.02
N THR A 188 -5.98 -5.99 3.24
CA THR A 188 -6.28 -4.98 4.26
C THR A 188 -7.63 -5.29 4.92
N GLU A 189 -7.74 -5.03 6.22
CA GLU A 189 -8.99 -5.14 6.95
C GLU A 189 -9.14 -3.96 7.91
N LEU A 190 -10.24 -3.22 7.81
CA LEU A 190 -10.55 -2.13 8.73
C LEU A 190 -11.20 -2.71 9.99
N ARG A 191 -10.53 -2.58 11.14
CA ARG A 191 -11.03 -3.08 12.43
C ARG A 191 -11.32 -1.95 13.41
N ASP A 192 -12.16 -2.24 14.38
CA ASP A 192 -12.48 -1.29 15.44
C ASP A 192 -11.24 -0.95 16.27
N GLY A 193 -11.21 0.25 16.83
CA GLY A 193 -10.03 0.76 17.56
C GLY A 193 -9.63 -0.03 18.79
N ASN A 194 -10.59 -0.73 19.40
CA ASN A 194 -10.44 -1.49 20.65
C ASN A 194 -10.00 -2.94 20.42
N VAL A 195 -9.90 -3.40 19.17
CA VAL A 195 -9.49 -4.76 18.84
C VAL A 195 -7.98 -4.91 19.03
N TYR A 196 -7.57 -5.87 19.86
CA TYR A 196 -6.16 -6.19 20.05
C TYR A 196 -5.53 -6.77 18.77
N THR A 197 -4.24 -6.52 18.51
CA THR A 197 -3.57 -6.88 17.24
C THR A 197 -3.79 -8.35 16.84
N SER A 198 -3.65 -9.28 17.80
CA SER A 198 -3.75 -10.72 17.56
C SER A 198 -5.15 -11.21 17.17
N ASN A 199 -6.20 -10.49 17.56
CA ASN A 199 -7.58 -10.92 17.35
C ASN A 199 -7.95 -10.83 15.86
N GLY A 200 -8.39 -11.95 15.28
CA GLY A 200 -8.70 -12.07 13.85
C GLY A 200 -7.48 -12.28 12.93
N SER A 201 -6.27 -12.41 13.48
CA SER A 201 -5.05 -12.52 12.65
C SER A 201 -5.01 -13.82 11.81
N VAL A 202 -5.52 -14.92 12.33
CA VAL A 202 -5.60 -16.20 11.62
C VAL A 202 -6.62 -16.13 10.48
N GLU A 203 -7.80 -15.57 10.76
CA GLU A 203 -8.89 -15.34 9.81
C GLU A 203 -8.48 -14.37 8.70
N PHE A 204 -7.67 -13.37 9.04
CA PHE A 204 -7.09 -12.42 8.10
C PHE A 204 -6.09 -13.11 7.16
N VAL A 205 -5.12 -13.88 7.69
CA VAL A 205 -4.05 -14.51 6.91
C VAL A 205 -4.53 -15.71 6.09
N LYS A 206 -5.42 -16.53 6.65
CA LYS A 206 -5.80 -17.83 6.08
C LYS A 206 -6.30 -17.76 4.64
N PRO A 207 -7.25 -16.90 4.24
CA PRO A 207 -7.73 -16.85 2.85
C PRO A 207 -6.62 -16.51 1.85
N LEU A 208 -5.72 -15.59 2.22
CA LEU A 208 -4.60 -15.20 1.38
C LEU A 208 -3.58 -16.34 1.26
N LEU A 209 -3.27 -17.01 2.38
CA LEU A 209 -2.39 -18.17 2.37
C LEU A 209 -2.95 -19.29 1.48
N MET A 210 -4.23 -19.63 1.63
CA MET A 210 -4.88 -20.65 0.79
C MET A 210 -4.86 -20.28 -0.68
N GLU A 211 -5.11 -19.01 -1.03
CA GLU A 211 -4.96 -18.52 -2.41
C GLU A 211 -3.57 -18.84 -2.97
N TYR A 212 -2.50 -18.58 -2.21
CA TYR A 212 -1.15 -18.88 -2.67
C TYR A 212 -0.88 -20.37 -2.83
N MET A 213 -1.31 -21.17 -1.86
CA MET A 213 -1.11 -22.63 -1.90
C MET A 213 -1.86 -23.28 -3.07
N GLU A 214 -3.07 -22.80 -3.37
CA GLU A 214 -3.90 -23.35 -4.45
C GLU A 214 -3.49 -22.84 -5.85
N GLN A 215 -3.21 -21.55 -5.98
CA GLN A 215 -3.03 -20.91 -7.29
C GLN A 215 -1.58 -20.81 -7.72
N TYR A 216 -0.65 -20.84 -6.77
CA TYR A 216 0.76 -20.63 -7.02
C TYR A 216 1.63 -21.67 -6.29
N PRO A 217 1.45 -22.98 -6.54
CA PRO A 217 2.12 -24.04 -5.78
C PRO A 217 3.65 -24.03 -5.90
N ASN A 218 4.19 -23.35 -6.92
CA ASN A 218 5.63 -23.21 -7.13
C ASN A 218 6.24 -21.98 -6.44
N ILE A 219 5.42 -21.07 -5.89
CA ILE A 219 5.88 -19.87 -5.21
C ILE A 219 6.05 -20.21 -3.72
N LYS A 220 7.26 -20.01 -3.20
CA LYS A 220 7.50 -20.21 -1.76
C LYS A 220 6.94 -19.05 -0.96
N VAL A 221 6.09 -19.37 0.01
CA VAL A 221 5.47 -18.38 0.88
C VAL A 221 6.18 -18.34 2.23
N TYR A 222 6.52 -17.13 2.66
CA TYR A 222 7.11 -16.86 3.96
C TYR A 222 6.24 -15.86 4.72
N LEU A 223 6.29 -15.86 6.05
CA LEU A 223 5.59 -14.88 6.87
C LEU A 223 6.52 -14.22 7.90
N ARG A 224 6.37 -12.91 8.09
CA ARG A 224 6.97 -12.19 9.22
C ARG A 224 5.93 -11.37 9.95
N GLY A 225 5.97 -11.44 11.28
CA GLY A 225 5.07 -10.70 12.17
C GLY A 225 5.80 -10.21 13.41
N ASP A 226 5.28 -9.15 14.01
CA ASP A 226 5.76 -8.72 15.32
C ASP A 226 5.17 -9.59 16.44
N SER A 227 5.43 -9.21 17.70
CA SER A 227 4.91 -9.94 18.85
C SER A 227 3.40 -9.91 19.03
N GLY A 228 2.69 -9.00 18.35
CA GLY A 228 1.24 -9.00 18.28
C GLY A 228 0.66 -10.19 17.51
N PHE A 229 1.48 -10.87 16.70
CA PHE A 229 1.07 -12.03 15.90
C PHE A 229 1.63 -13.37 16.43
N ALA A 230 2.25 -13.36 17.61
CA ALA A 230 2.78 -14.57 18.24
C ALA A 230 1.67 -15.41 18.89
N VAL A 231 0.71 -15.90 18.09
CA VAL A 231 -0.41 -16.74 18.54
C VAL A 231 -0.24 -18.20 18.09
N PRO A 232 -0.53 -19.18 18.96
CA PRO A 232 -0.36 -20.61 18.65
C PRO A 232 -1.05 -21.05 17.36
N GLU A 233 -2.29 -20.60 17.17
CA GLU A 233 -3.14 -20.98 16.04
C GLU A 233 -2.58 -20.49 14.70
N LEU A 234 -1.85 -19.37 14.70
CA LEU A 234 -1.17 -18.87 13.51
C LEU A 234 0.07 -19.71 13.20
N PHE A 235 0.84 -20.13 14.20
CA PHE A 235 1.97 -21.05 13.99
C PHE A 235 1.47 -22.36 13.38
N ASP A 236 0.41 -22.93 13.97
CA ASP A 236 -0.19 -24.17 13.47
C ASP A 236 -0.67 -23.99 12.03
N LEU A 237 -1.39 -22.91 11.71
CA LEU A 237 -1.83 -22.63 10.33
C LEU A 237 -0.66 -22.62 9.35
N LEU A 238 0.45 -21.96 9.71
CA LEU A 238 1.61 -21.80 8.83
C LEU A 238 2.34 -23.14 8.66
N GLU A 239 2.54 -23.89 9.74
CA GLU A 239 3.22 -25.19 9.75
C GLU A 239 2.46 -26.25 8.95
N HIS A 240 1.13 -26.33 9.12
CA HIS A 240 0.28 -27.27 8.37
C HIS A 240 0.29 -27.00 6.86
N ASN A 241 0.62 -25.78 6.43
CA ASN A 241 0.65 -25.38 5.02
C ASN A 241 2.08 -25.22 4.48
N GLY A 242 3.10 -25.68 5.21
CA GLY A 242 4.49 -25.59 4.77
C GLY A 242 5.02 -24.15 4.62
N CYS A 243 4.37 -23.17 5.25
CA CYS A 243 4.79 -21.78 5.24
C CYS A 243 5.89 -21.55 6.27
N SER A 244 7.02 -21.01 5.82
CA SER A 244 8.15 -20.67 6.69
C SER A 244 7.91 -19.31 7.36
N TYR A 245 8.14 -19.19 8.67
CA TYR A 245 7.82 -17.95 9.39
C TYR A 245 8.91 -17.47 10.34
N ALA A 246 8.93 -16.16 10.58
CA ALA A 246 9.74 -15.53 11.63
C ALA A 246 8.87 -14.50 12.36
N ILE A 247 8.42 -14.85 13.56
CA ILE A 247 7.53 -14.00 14.36
C ILE A 247 8.25 -13.63 15.67
N ARG A 248 8.25 -12.34 16.02
CA ARG A 248 8.88 -11.91 17.28
C ARG A 248 8.09 -12.40 18.49
N LEU A 249 8.77 -12.82 19.53
CA LEU A 249 8.16 -13.10 20.83
C LEU A 249 8.32 -11.89 21.75
N LYS A 250 7.30 -11.64 22.57
CA LYS A 250 7.43 -10.72 23.71
C LYS A 250 8.31 -11.39 24.76
N ALA A 251 9.40 -10.72 25.12
CA ALA A 251 10.35 -11.24 26.11
C ALA A 251 9.65 -11.46 27.47
N ASN A 252 10.02 -12.56 28.13
CA ASN A 252 9.54 -12.92 29.46
C ASN A 252 10.67 -13.56 30.27
N SER A 253 10.45 -13.78 31.56
CA SER A 253 11.47 -14.31 32.48
C SER A 253 11.98 -15.69 32.09
N THR A 254 11.14 -16.55 31.48
CA THR A 254 11.56 -17.87 30.99
C THR A 254 12.48 -17.73 29.79
N LEU A 255 12.15 -16.90 28.81
CA LEU A 255 12.98 -16.67 27.63
C LEU A 255 14.36 -16.10 28.00
N TYR A 256 14.43 -15.22 29.00
CA TYR A 256 15.71 -14.72 29.50
C TYR A 256 16.55 -15.83 30.17
N LYS A 257 15.92 -16.75 30.89
CA LYS A 257 16.62 -17.89 31.49
C LYS A 257 17.20 -18.82 30.43
N GLU A 258 16.43 -19.13 29.39
CA GLU A 258 16.92 -19.95 28.27
C GLU A 258 18.06 -19.26 27.51
N ALA A 259 18.07 -17.92 27.43
CA ALA A 259 19.13 -17.14 26.80
C ALA A 259 20.29 -16.75 27.74
N ALA A 260 20.35 -17.28 28.98
CA ALA A 260 21.37 -16.89 29.95
C ALA A 260 22.80 -17.15 29.45
N TYR A 261 23.02 -18.24 28.71
CA TYR A 261 24.33 -18.55 28.14
C TYR A 261 24.86 -17.46 27.19
N LEU A 262 23.98 -16.77 26.45
CA LEU A 262 24.36 -15.62 25.61
C LEU A 262 24.68 -14.38 26.44
N THR A 263 24.07 -14.25 27.62
CA THR A 263 24.40 -13.17 28.58
C THR A 263 25.83 -13.32 29.05
N ASP A 264 26.20 -14.56 29.40
CA ASP A 264 27.53 -14.90 29.90
C ASP A 264 28.59 -14.68 28.82
N GLU A 265 28.34 -15.14 27.59
CA GLU A 265 29.21 -14.88 26.44
C GLU A 265 29.38 -13.37 26.18
N LEU A 266 28.29 -12.60 26.21
CA LEU A 266 28.34 -11.16 25.99
C LEU A 266 29.08 -10.42 27.12
N ASN A 267 28.96 -10.91 28.37
CA ASN A 267 29.73 -10.40 29.51
C ASN A 267 31.23 -10.62 29.32
N GLU A 268 31.63 -11.80 28.82
CA GLU A 268 33.03 -12.10 28.53
C GLU A 268 33.59 -11.21 27.43
N ILE A 269 32.85 -11.04 26.32
CA ILE A 269 33.26 -10.18 25.18
C ILE A 269 33.41 -8.71 25.63
N THR A 270 32.52 -8.24 26.50
CA THR A 270 32.49 -6.84 26.94
C THR A 270 33.24 -6.57 28.24
N ALA A 271 33.95 -7.56 28.79
CA ALA A 271 34.59 -7.48 30.10
C ALA A 271 35.54 -6.28 30.24
N ILE A 272 36.31 -5.99 29.19
CA ILE A 272 37.31 -4.91 29.14
C ILE A 272 36.73 -3.63 28.53
N ASN A 273 35.76 -3.76 27.62
CA ASN A 273 35.16 -2.64 26.90
C ASN A 273 33.64 -2.67 27.01
N LYS A 274 33.13 -1.94 27.99
CA LYS A 274 31.69 -1.79 28.25
C LYS A 274 31.05 -0.65 27.46
N ILE A 275 31.79 0.05 26.60
CA ILE A 275 31.28 1.20 25.85
C ILE A 275 30.81 0.76 24.46
N ASP A 276 31.60 -0.06 23.78
CA ASP A 276 31.38 -0.40 22.38
C ASP A 276 30.21 -1.38 22.16
N TYR A 277 29.75 -1.46 20.92
CA TYR A 277 28.72 -2.40 20.50
C TYR A 277 29.22 -3.84 20.57
N ALA A 278 28.41 -4.73 21.13
CA ALA A 278 28.64 -6.17 21.09
C ALA A 278 27.33 -6.92 20.89
N VAL A 279 27.38 -8.07 20.22
CA VAL A 279 26.21 -8.90 19.93
C VAL A 279 26.57 -10.38 19.92
N CYS A 280 25.70 -11.19 20.48
CA CYS A 280 25.74 -12.65 20.40
C CYS A 280 24.43 -13.15 19.78
N TYR A 281 24.51 -14.27 19.08
CA TYR A 281 23.38 -14.94 18.46
C TYR A 281 23.32 -16.37 18.96
N GLY A 282 22.12 -16.84 19.23
CA GLY A 282 21.92 -18.23 19.65
C GLY A 282 20.51 -18.69 19.37
N GLU A 283 20.21 -19.89 19.85
CA GLU A 283 18.92 -20.52 19.69
C GLU A 283 18.64 -21.52 20.81
N PHE A 284 17.37 -21.88 20.94
CA PHE A 284 16.91 -22.98 21.78
C PHE A 284 15.52 -23.42 21.32
N TYR A 285 15.08 -24.58 21.80
CA TYR A 285 13.68 -25.00 21.67
C TYR A 285 12.88 -24.53 22.87
N TYR A 286 11.73 -23.90 22.62
CA TYR A 286 10.85 -23.37 23.66
C TYR A 286 9.43 -23.86 23.44
N LYS A 287 8.74 -24.20 24.53
CA LYS A 287 7.33 -24.58 24.53
C LYS A 287 6.59 -23.71 25.53
N ALA A 288 5.78 -22.77 25.04
CA ALA A 288 4.81 -22.12 25.91
C ALA A 288 3.72 -23.11 26.34
N GLY A 289 3.07 -22.87 27.48
CA GLY A 289 2.01 -23.76 27.97
C GLY A 289 0.83 -23.93 27.01
N SER A 290 0.58 -22.93 26.14
CA SER A 290 -0.46 -22.96 25.11
C SER A 290 -0.02 -23.64 23.80
N TRP A 291 1.23 -24.07 23.67
CA TRP A 291 1.74 -24.71 22.46
C TRP A 291 1.64 -26.22 22.57
N GLU A 292 1.31 -26.90 21.49
CA GLU A 292 1.26 -28.36 21.47
C GLU A 292 2.67 -28.98 21.58
N TYR A 293 3.66 -28.37 20.94
CA TYR A 293 5.05 -28.86 20.89
C TYR A 293 6.08 -27.72 20.98
N PRO A 294 7.35 -28.03 21.33
CA PRO A 294 8.43 -27.04 21.33
C PRO A 294 8.74 -26.53 19.93
N ARG A 295 8.92 -25.21 19.79
CA ARG A 295 9.33 -24.57 18.54
C ARG A 295 10.71 -23.95 18.69
N ARG A 296 11.44 -23.84 17.57
CA ARG A 296 12.75 -23.19 17.54
C ARG A 296 12.57 -21.70 17.81
N VAL A 297 13.37 -21.18 18.74
CA VAL A 297 13.47 -19.75 19.05
C VAL A 297 14.91 -19.32 18.82
N VAL A 298 15.10 -18.37 17.92
CA VAL A 298 16.38 -17.70 17.68
C VAL A 298 16.44 -16.43 18.49
N VAL A 299 17.62 -16.15 19.04
CA VAL A 299 17.85 -15.02 19.95
C VAL A 299 19.02 -14.19 19.47
N LYS A 300 18.82 -12.87 19.50
CA LYS A 300 19.87 -11.86 19.46
C LYS A 300 19.97 -11.23 20.85
N ALA A 301 21.14 -11.32 21.47
CA ALA A 301 21.48 -10.55 22.66
C ALA A 301 22.47 -9.47 22.26
N GLU A 302 22.14 -8.19 22.45
CA GLU A 302 23.03 -7.10 22.07
C GLU A 302 23.23 -6.09 23.19
N LYS A 303 24.43 -5.51 23.25
CA LYS A 303 24.77 -4.36 24.08
C LYS A 303 24.93 -3.15 23.17
N PRO A 304 23.96 -2.23 23.12
CA PRO A 304 24.10 -1.00 22.34
C PRO A 304 25.25 -0.14 22.85
N THR A 305 25.84 0.67 21.95
CA THR A 305 26.88 1.63 22.32
C THR A 305 26.38 2.57 23.41
N GLY A 306 27.16 2.74 24.48
CA GLY A 306 26.81 3.62 25.60
C GLY A 306 25.65 3.14 26.48
N GLN A 307 25.17 1.90 26.32
CA GLN A 307 24.18 1.28 27.20
C GLN A 307 24.79 0.13 28.01
N MET A 308 24.37 0.02 29.27
CA MET A 308 24.80 -1.04 30.20
C MET A 308 23.83 -2.22 30.26
N ILE A 309 22.64 -2.09 29.66
CA ILE A 309 21.58 -3.10 29.67
C ILE A 309 21.58 -3.84 28.35
N TYR A 310 21.54 -5.17 28.40
CA TYR A 310 21.43 -6.00 27.21
C TYR A 310 20.00 -5.99 26.68
N MET A 311 19.89 -5.83 25.37
CA MET A 311 18.63 -5.91 24.64
C MET A 311 18.51 -7.28 24.00
N TYR A 312 17.32 -7.87 24.12
CA TYR A 312 17.05 -9.18 23.55
C TYR A 312 15.98 -9.09 22.47
N THR A 313 16.22 -9.83 21.39
CA THR A 313 15.20 -10.11 20.36
C THR A 313 15.04 -11.61 20.24
N PHE A 314 13.84 -12.10 20.56
CA PHE A 314 13.46 -13.51 20.44
C PHE A 314 12.56 -13.67 19.22
N ILE A 315 12.88 -14.60 18.33
CA ILE A 315 12.11 -14.90 17.12
C ILE A 315 11.73 -16.38 17.13
N VAL A 316 10.43 -16.69 17.17
CA VAL A 316 9.95 -18.06 16.93
C VAL A 316 9.88 -18.33 15.43
N THR A 317 10.35 -19.51 15.02
CA THR A 317 10.49 -19.87 13.62
C THR A 317 10.48 -21.38 13.40
N ASN A 318 10.13 -21.80 12.19
CA ASN A 318 10.37 -23.14 11.64
C ASN A 318 11.44 -23.15 10.53
N MET A 319 12.11 -22.02 10.28
CA MET A 319 13.16 -21.91 9.27
C MET A 319 14.45 -22.57 9.77
N GLU A 320 15.29 -23.06 8.85
CA GLU A 320 16.61 -23.69 9.15
C GLU A 320 17.79 -22.73 8.90
N LEU A 321 17.55 -21.42 8.92
CA LEU A 321 18.63 -20.42 8.78
C LEU A 321 19.46 -20.31 10.05
N GLU A 322 20.77 -20.11 9.91
CA GLU A 322 21.66 -19.75 11.02
C GLU A 322 21.12 -18.57 11.84
N PRO A 323 21.27 -18.56 13.18
CA PRO A 323 20.72 -17.53 14.06
C PRO A 323 20.95 -16.10 13.59
N GLU A 324 22.19 -15.75 13.23
CA GLU A 324 22.53 -14.42 12.72
C GLU A 324 21.76 -14.06 11.43
N LYS A 325 21.73 -14.99 10.46
CA LYS A 325 21.04 -14.78 9.19
C LYS A 325 19.53 -14.66 9.37
N LEU A 326 18.93 -15.43 10.27
CA LEU A 326 17.52 -15.32 10.59
C LEU A 326 17.20 -13.96 11.22
N ILE A 327 18.05 -13.46 12.12
CA ILE A 327 17.87 -12.12 12.71
C ILE A 327 18.00 -11.04 11.63
N GLN A 328 18.97 -11.12 10.73
CA GLN A 328 19.09 -10.20 9.59
C GLN A 328 17.86 -10.26 8.67
N TYR A 329 17.36 -11.46 8.40
CA TYR A 329 16.11 -11.68 7.66
C TYR A 329 14.92 -11.02 8.37
N TYR A 330 14.79 -11.18 9.68
CA TYR A 330 13.71 -10.56 10.47
C TYR A 330 13.84 -9.03 10.51
N CYS A 331 15.04 -8.47 10.72
CA CYS A 331 15.27 -7.03 10.79
C CYS A 331 14.83 -6.29 9.52
N ASN A 332 14.85 -6.95 8.35
CA ASN A 332 14.32 -6.39 7.11
C ASN A 332 12.79 -6.13 7.13
N ARG A 333 12.06 -6.60 8.16
CA ARG A 333 10.64 -6.28 8.39
C ARG A 333 10.43 -4.78 8.58
N GLY A 334 11.43 -4.03 9.05
CA GLY A 334 11.35 -2.56 9.18
C GLY A 334 11.01 -1.84 7.88
N ARG A 335 11.13 -2.48 6.70
CA ARG A 335 10.64 -1.94 5.43
C ARG A 335 9.12 -1.73 5.41
N MET A 336 8.37 -2.53 6.17
CA MET A 336 6.92 -2.45 6.23
C MET A 336 6.44 -1.09 6.75
N GLU A 337 7.13 -0.49 7.73
CA GLU A 337 6.83 0.86 8.20
C GLU A 337 6.93 1.89 7.07
N ASN A 338 7.90 1.73 6.16
CA ASN A 338 8.03 2.61 4.99
C ASN A 338 6.89 2.41 4.00
N PHE A 339 6.41 1.17 3.81
CA PHE A 339 5.24 0.91 2.96
C PHE A 339 3.97 1.53 3.55
N ILE A 340 3.72 1.34 4.85
CA ILE A 340 2.59 1.96 5.55
C ILE A 340 2.67 3.48 5.46
N LYS A 341 3.87 4.06 5.65
CA LYS A 341 4.10 5.50 5.54
C LYS A 341 3.85 6.03 4.13
N GLU A 342 4.28 5.31 3.09
CA GLU A 342 3.96 5.68 1.70
C GLU A 342 2.47 5.55 1.42
N SER A 343 1.81 4.52 1.93
CA SER A 343 0.35 4.35 1.81
C SER A 343 -0.39 5.53 2.43
N LYS A 344 -0.12 5.85 3.70
CA LYS A 344 -0.76 6.98 4.41
C LYS A 344 -0.54 8.32 3.71
N ASN A 345 0.71 8.74 3.58
CA ASN A 345 1.03 10.06 3.04
C ASN A 345 0.78 10.18 1.54
N GLY A 346 0.95 9.08 0.80
CA GLY A 346 0.89 9.07 -0.64
C GLY A 346 -0.48 8.74 -1.21
N PHE A 347 -1.38 8.09 -0.45
CA PHE A 347 -2.65 7.61 -0.99
C PHE A 347 -3.84 7.89 -0.06
N ASP A 348 -3.65 8.79 0.91
CA ASP A 348 -4.68 9.21 1.88
C ASP A 348 -5.31 8.01 2.61
N PHE A 349 -4.46 7.04 2.92
CA PHE A 349 -4.85 5.69 3.31
C PHE A 349 -5.46 5.62 4.72
N ASP A 350 -5.20 6.63 5.56
CA ASP A 350 -5.71 6.77 6.93
C ASP A 350 -6.82 7.82 7.07
N SER A 351 -7.26 8.44 5.98
CA SER A 351 -8.33 9.45 5.99
C SER A 351 -9.71 8.80 5.92
N MET A 352 -10.26 8.47 7.09
CA MET A 352 -11.61 7.94 7.23
C MET A 352 -12.58 9.09 7.49
N SER A 353 -13.42 9.41 6.49
CA SER A 353 -14.30 10.59 6.50
C SER A 353 -15.79 10.28 6.59
N SER A 354 -16.19 9.01 6.58
CA SER A 354 -17.60 8.61 6.78
C SER A 354 -17.89 8.33 8.25
N ARG A 355 -19.15 8.52 8.65
CA ARG A 355 -19.65 8.01 9.94
C ARG A 355 -19.85 6.50 9.94
N SER A 356 -20.03 5.90 8.76
CA SER A 356 -20.28 4.46 8.62
C SER A 356 -18.99 3.70 8.41
N LYS A 357 -18.77 2.67 9.23
CA LYS A 357 -17.57 1.83 9.18
C LYS A 357 -17.46 1.08 7.85
N ILE A 358 -18.58 0.55 7.34
CA ILE A 358 -18.57 -0.20 6.07
C ILE A 358 -18.20 0.67 4.87
N VAL A 359 -18.62 1.94 4.88
CA VAL A 359 -18.20 2.92 3.87
C VAL A 359 -16.70 3.20 3.99
N ASN A 360 -16.19 3.41 5.21
CA ASN A 360 -14.76 3.60 5.46
C ASN A 360 -13.93 2.37 5.05
N ALA A 361 -14.42 1.15 5.29
CA ALA A 361 -13.76 -0.09 4.88
C ALA A 361 -13.67 -0.20 3.35
N ASN A 362 -14.70 0.20 2.62
CA ASN A 362 -14.66 0.25 1.15
C ASN A 362 -13.73 1.35 0.62
N ARG A 363 -13.66 2.52 1.28
CA ARG A 363 -12.67 3.57 0.95
C ARG A 363 -11.25 3.05 1.10
N LEU A 364 -10.98 2.28 2.16
CA LEU A 364 -9.69 1.63 2.38
C LEU A 364 -9.32 0.67 1.23
N GLN A 365 -10.28 -0.13 0.74
CA GLN A 365 -10.05 -1.02 -0.41
C GLN A 365 -9.73 -0.25 -1.69
N ILE A 366 -10.35 0.92 -1.91
CA ILE A 366 -10.02 1.79 -3.04
C ILE A 366 -8.58 2.30 -2.91
N SER A 367 -8.18 2.80 -1.73
CA SER A 367 -6.81 3.24 -1.51
C SER A 367 -5.80 2.11 -1.69
N MET A 368 -6.14 0.88 -1.32
CA MET A 368 -5.32 -0.32 -1.57
C MET A 368 -5.17 -0.61 -3.06
N LEU A 369 -6.26 -0.56 -3.82
CA LEU A 369 -6.21 -0.71 -5.27
C LEU A 369 -5.34 0.36 -5.91
N VAL A 370 -5.50 1.62 -5.51
CA VAL A 370 -4.71 2.73 -6.05
C VAL A 370 -3.22 2.54 -5.76
N TYR A 371 -2.88 2.20 -4.51
CA TYR A 371 -1.51 1.91 -4.10
C TYR A 371 -0.89 0.81 -4.98
N ASN A 372 -1.60 -0.31 -5.17
CA ASN A 372 -1.12 -1.42 -5.97
C ASN A 372 -0.99 -1.08 -7.46
N LEU A 373 -1.95 -0.38 -8.04
CA LEU A 373 -1.86 0.08 -9.43
C LEU A 373 -0.62 0.93 -9.64
N PHE A 374 -0.32 1.83 -8.69
CA PHE A 374 0.91 2.60 -8.75
C PHE A 374 2.15 1.74 -8.51
N ASN A 375 2.15 0.83 -7.54
CA ASN A 375 3.31 -0.02 -7.27
C ASN A 375 3.66 -0.91 -8.48
N TRP A 376 2.64 -1.47 -9.14
CA TRP A 376 2.80 -2.23 -10.38
C TRP A 376 3.30 -1.36 -11.52
N PHE A 377 2.76 -0.15 -11.71
CA PHE A 377 3.27 0.82 -12.67
C PHE A 377 4.75 1.13 -12.41
N ARG A 378 5.10 1.41 -11.15
CA ARG A 378 6.46 1.70 -10.69
C ARG A 378 7.43 0.55 -10.96
N ARG A 379 7.04 -0.69 -10.67
CA ARG A 379 7.89 -1.88 -10.82
C ARG A 379 8.02 -2.33 -12.27
N CYS A 380 6.91 -2.29 -13.02
CA CYS A 380 6.83 -2.91 -14.33
C CYS A 380 7.31 -1.98 -15.45
N VAL A 381 7.00 -0.68 -15.39
CA VAL A 381 7.16 0.19 -16.57
C VAL A 381 8.00 1.45 -16.35
N LEU A 382 8.21 1.90 -15.11
CA LEU A 382 9.12 3.02 -14.90
C LEU A 382 10.58 2.65 -15.27
N PRO A 383 11.36 3.63 -15.76
CA PRO A 383 12.81 3.50 -15.93
C PRO A 383 13.48 3.01 -14.65
N LYS A 384 14.56 2.23 -14.78
CA LYS A 384 15.21 1.55 -13.66
C LYS A 384 15.59 2.52 -12.52
N GLU A 385 16.05 3.72 -12.87
CA GLU A 385 16.43 4.78 -11.93
C GLU A 385 15.24 5.39 -11.17
N MET A 386 14.00 5.26 -11.69
CA MET A 386 12.80 5.82 -11.09
C MET A 386 12.00 4.80 -10.25
N ARG A 387 12.30 3.50 -10.34
CA ARG A 387 11.51 2.44 -9.65
C ARG A 387 11.57 2.50 -8.12
N ARG A 388 12.53 3.24 -7.55
CA ARG A 388 12.65 3.45 -6.09
C ARG A 388 11.98 4.74 -5.61
N LEU A 389 11.42 5.55 -6.52
CA LEU A 389 10.78 6.80 -6.16
C LEU A 389 9.42 6.53 -5.52
N GLN A 390 9.10 7.32 -4.49
CA GLN A 390 7.78 7.35 -3.90
C GLN A 390 6.78 8.06 -4.81
N ILE A 391 5.49 7.76 -4.63
CA ILE A 391 4.41 8.36 -5.43
C ILE A 391 4.49 9.88 -5.51
N GLU A 392 4.78 10.59 -4.42
CA GLU A 392 4.90 12.06 -4.43
C GLU A 392 5.93 12.58 -5.43
N THR A 393 7.09 11.90 -5.49
CA THR A 393 8.12 12.26 -6.45
C THR A 393 7.72 11.92 -7.87
N VAL A 394 7.04 10.79 -8.08
CA VAL A 394 6.53 10.42 -9.42
C VAL A 394 5.41 11.36 -9.86
N ARG A 395 4.54 11.80 -8.95
CA ARG A 395 3.52 12.83 -9.19
C ARG A 395 4.17 14.09 -9.73
N LEU A 396 5.14 14.64 -9.00
CA LEU A 396 5.84 15.86 -9.40
C LEU A 396 6.57 15.72 -10.74
N LYS A 397 7.24 14.58 -10.97
CA LYS A 397 8.13 14.41 -12.13
C LYS A 397 7.41 13.98 -13.40
N LEU A 398 6.43 13.08 -13.29
CA LEU A 398 5.81 12.42 -14.43
C LEU A 398 4.32 12.67 -14.56
N ILE A 399 3.57 12.95 -13.48
CA ILE A 399 2.11 13.15 -13.53
C ILE A 399 1.76 14.62 -13.74
N LYS A 400 2.32 15.51 -12.91
CA LYS A 400 2.10 16.96 -12.89
C LYS A 400 2.87 17.67 -14.01
N ILE A 401 2.61 17.25 -15.26
CA ILE A 401 3.16 17.85 -16.47
C ILE A 401 2.10 18.72 -17.14
N ALA A 402 2.37 20.02 -17.21
CA ALA A 402 1.54 20.97 -17.94
C ALA A 402 1.45 20.61 -19.42
N SER A 403 0.24 20.66 -19.97
CA SER A 403 0.01 20.62 -21.42
C SER A 403 -1.08 21.58 -21.87
N ARG A 404 -1.01 21.95 -23.15
CA ARG A 404 -2.09 22.62 -23.86
C ARG A 404 -2.84 21.62 -24.72
N ILE A 405 -4.16 21.58 -24.59
CA ILE A 405 -5.00 20.73 -25.42
C ILE A 405 -5.32 21.45 -26.74
N VAL A 406 -5.15 20.72 -27.84
CA VAL A 406 -5.54 21.17 -29.19
C VAL A 406 -6.44 20.11 -29.80
N LYS A 407 -7.72 20.45 -29.97
CA LYS A 407 -8.72 19.60 -30.60
C LYS A 407 -8.76 19.88 -32.10
N GLY A 408 -8.49 18.87 -32.91
CA GLY A 408 -8.70 18.89 -34.36
C GLY A 408 -9.83 17.93 -34.76
N ALA A 409 -10.17 17.88 -36.05
CA ALA A 409 -11.30 17.05 -36.54
C ALA A 409 -11.13 15.54 -36.27
N ARG A 410 -9.90 15.03 -36.23
CA ARG A 410 -9.61 13.59 -36.03
C ARG A 410 -8.83 13.25 -34.76
N TYR A 411 -8.18 14.23 -34.14
CA TYR A 411 -7.22 13.99 -33.07
C TYR A 411 -7.35 15.05 -31.98
N ILE A 412 -7.23 14.60 -30.74
CA ILE A 412 -6.99 15.44 -29.57
C ILE A 412 -5.50 15.36 -29.29
N LYS A 413 -4.81 16.51 -29.33
CA LYS A 413 -3.36 16.58 -29.09
C LYS A 413 -3.09 17.28 -27.76
N PHE A 414 -2.44 16.57 -26.84
CA PHE A 414 -1.87 17.15 -25.63
C PHE A 414 -0.45 17.63 -25.95
N LYS A 415 -0.26 18.94 -26.04
CA LYS A 415 1.06 19.55 -26.25
C LYS A 415 1.73 19.74 -24.89
N LEU A 416 2.47 18.72 -24.44
CA LEU A 416 3.22 18.77 -23.19
C LEU A 416 4.30 19.86 -23.24
N CYS A 417 4.62 20.42 -22.07
CA CYS A 417 5.64 21.45 -21.91
C CYS A 417 7.00 21.02 -22.50
N SER A 418 7.55 21.82 -23.42
CA SER A 418 8.80 21.52 -24.12
C SER A 418 10.02 21.54 -23.21
N SER A 419 9.96 22.26 -22.09
CA SER A 419 11.02 22.32 -21.07
C SER A 419 10.91 21.24 -19.99
N CYS A 420 10.02 20.25 -20.14
CA CYS A 420 9.88 19.16 -19.17
C CYS A 420 11.22 18.43 -18.97
N PRO A 421 11.81 18.44 -17.75
CA PRO A 421 13.11 17.82 -17.50
C PRO A 421 13.09 16.29 -17.69
N TYR A 422 11.92 15.67 -17.52
CA TYR A 422 11.74 14.22 -17.50
C TYR A 422 11.19 13.67 -18.82
N LYS A 423 11.33 14.42 -19.92
CA LYS A 423 10.83 14.02 -21.25
C LYS A 423 11.34 12.65 -21.68
N LYS A 424 12.63 12.34 -21.43
CA LYS A 424 13.21 11.03 -21.77
C LYS A 424 12.51 9.92 -21.00
N GLN A 425 12.39 10.06 -19.68
CA GLN A 425 11.76 9.08 -18.79
C GLN A 425 10.27 8.90 -19.11
N PHE A 426 9.57 9.96 -19.52
CA PHE A 426 8.18 9.90 -19.95
C PHE A 426 8.01 8.96 -21.16
N TYR A 427 8.81 9.17 -22.23
CA TYR A 427 8.74 8.33 -23.42
C TYR A 427 9.22 6.91 -23.16
N GLU A 428 10.28 6.72 -22.36
CA GLU A 428 10.76 5.40 -21.97
C GLU A 428 9.68 4.64 -21.18
N THR A 429 8.98 5.31 -20.26
CA THR A 429 7.84 4.71 -19.54
C THR A 429 6.75 4.26 -20.51
N LEU A 430 6.38 5.12 -21.46
CA LEU A 430 5.36 4.79 -22.47
C LEU A 430 5.79 3.60 -23.35
N GLU A 431 7.04 3.57 -23.77
CA GLU A 431 7.60 2.46 -24.54
C GLU A 431 7.57 1.15 -23.73
N ASN A 432 7.94 1.20 -22.45
CA ASN A 432 7.87 0.05 -21.55
C ASN A 432 6.42 -0.46 -21.39
N ILE A 433 5.43 0.45 -21.28
CA ILE A 433 4.00 0.07 -21.26
C ILE A 433 3.63 -0.68 -22.54
N HIS A 434 4.03 -0.16 -23.70
CA HIS A 434 3.70 -0.80 -24.98
C HIS A 434 4.32 -2.20 -25.12
N LYS A 435 5.52 -2.40 -24.58
CA LYS A 435 6.25 -3.68 -24.57
C LYS A 435 5.72 -4.69 -23.56
N LEU A 436 4.89 -4.30 -22.58
CA LEU A 436 4.31 -5.24 -21.63
C LEU A 436 3.51 -6.33 -22.37
N GLN A 437 3.74 -7.58 -22.00
CA GLN A 437 3.01 -8.74 -22.50
C GLN A 437 2.33 -9.43 -21.32
N ILE A 438 1.00 -9.49 -21.38
CA ILE A 438 0.17 -10.16 -20.37
C ILE A 438 -0.31 -11.46 -21.00
N LYS A 439 -0.05 -12.58 -20.33
CA LYS A 439 -0.29 -13.91 -20.88
C LYS A 439 -1.70 -14.43 -20.60
N LEU A 440 -2.50 -13.66 -19.85
CA LEU A 440 -3.88 -13.97 -19.47
C LEU A 440 -4.83 -13.01 -20.21
N GLU A 441 -5.21 -13.36 -21.44
CA GLU A 441 -6.36 -12.78 -22.15
C GLU A 441 -7.51 -13.76 -22.24
#